data_AF-A0A1G2C6J7-F1
#
_entry.id   AF-A0A1G2C6J7-F1
#
_cell.length_a   1.000
_cell.length_b   1.000
_cell.length_c   1.000
_cell.angle_alpha   90.00
_cell.angle_beta   90.00
_cell.angle_gamma   90.00
#
_symmetry.space_group_name_H-M   'P 1'
#
loop_
_entity.id
_entity.type
_entity.pdbx_description
1 polymer ?
#
loop_
_entity_poly.entity_id
_entity_poly.type
_entity_poly.pdbx_seq_one_letter_code
_entity_poly.pdbx_strand_id
1 'polypeptide(L)'
;MMNKKKLLLLVSIFALVLVVTAINIGAAQYLAIQEGWKNANAYAAPRYYIDDGGGGNDPGGGKEPGKTVNATLTITRIGAGSMDTDSTHVIAGRSNVALTRLEFRGSGNNDIIVKKIQFGISADGRAATAEGVSDEVLSVSLKRCTDASCVSKTSVGLDYLPIEPTGIAAGTVRASTSTGFFAIPKGESRYFTLEAAVLSPVLVGSSAQADSGTDLYASVALSNFEAAVGSSIITRFTTSTGGTSLGVVGTRKVLLKAQPTLSIAKPAGAVVTNGLTPVIDITVGADGGAAALKALGLNIGATGATVFASTTVTDLTSNTPVAVSMVSGNTIPSGGSGDVYIVFANPEIITPGSPKTYRVNATTGNVSSSTPGSARIITKLDRDETAIINSQTVSYFLGPNGDYYGGNTRAWIWSDLSDDQAGIETNTDWANAYLIRPFPQDTVTVTN
;
A
#
# COMPACT_ATOMS: atom_id res chain seq x y z
N MET A 1 8.73 38.23 -35.73
CA MET A 1 7.66 37.60 -34.90
C MET A 1 7.66 36.10 -35.14
N MET A 2 7.97 35.30 -34.12
CA MET A 2 8.01 33.85 -34.25
C MET A 2 6.57 33.28 -34.13
N ASN A 3 6.10 32.53 -35.12
CA ASN A 3 4.75 31.93 -35.11
C ASN A 3 4.63 30.93 -33.94
N LYS A 4 3.50 30.96 -33.21
CA LYS A 4 3.16 30.09 -32.07
C LYS A 4 3.49 28.60 -32.29
N LYS A 5 3.36 28.08 -33.52
CA LYS A 5 3.73 26.68 -33.83
C LYS A 5 5.24 26.41 -33.72
N LYS A 6 6.09 27.36 -34.11
CA LYS A 6 7.55 27.24 -33.97
C LYS A 6 7.99 27.38 -32.51
N LEU A 7 7.30 28.19 -31.72
CA LEU A 7 7.56 28.31 -30.28
C LEU A 7 7.22 27.01 -29.53
N LEU A 8 6.06 26.40 -29.84
CA LEU A 8 5.64 25.14 -29.22
C LEU A 8 6.60 23.97 -29.55
N LEU A 9 7.07 23.91 -30.80
CA LEU A 9 8.06 22.92 -31.21
C LEU A 9 9.40 23.12 -30.49
N LEU A 10 9.85 24.37 -30.35
CA LEU A 10 11.10 24.68 -29.66
C LEU A 10 11.04 24.33 -28.16
N VAL A 11 9.90 24.61 -27.50
CA VAL A 11 9.66 24.24 -26.09
C VAL A 11 9.61 22.72 -25.92
N SER A 12 9.00 22.00 -26.85
CA SER A 12 8.92 20.53 -26.80
C SER A 12 10.30 19.88 -27.00
N ILE A 13 11.12 20.42 -27.90
CA ILE A 13 12.51 19.96 -28.09
C ILE A 13 13.35 20.27 -26.85
N PHE A 14 13.21 21.45 -26.25
CA PHE A 14 13.94 21.79 -25.02
C PHE A 14 13.54 20.89 -23.85
N ALA A 15 12.25 20.59 -23.68
CA ALA A 15 11.77 19.69 -22.64
C ALA A 15 12.30 18.26 -22.85
N LEU A 16 12.29 17.76 -24.10
CA LEU A 16 12.83 16.46 -24.44
C LEU A 16 14.35 16.38 -24.20
N VAL A 17 15.10 17.41 -24.59
CA VAL A 17 16.54 17.49 -24.32
C VAL A 17 16.80 17.49 -22.83
N LEU A 18 16.04 18.26 -22.02
CA LEU A 18 16.19 18.32 -20.56
C LEU A 18 15.91 16.96 -19.88
N VAL A 19 14.90 16.24 -20.34
CA VAL A 19 14.56 14.90 -19.85
C VAL A 19 15.67 13.90 -20.21
N VAL A 20 16.17 13.95 -21.45
CA VAL A 20 17.26 13.06 -21.90
C VAL A 20 18.58 13.35 -21.17
N THR A 21 18.91 14.62 -20.88
CA THR A 21 20.09 14.95 -20.05
C THR A 21 19.90 14.53 -18.61
N ALA A 22 18.72 14.69 -18.01
CA ALA A 22 18.46 14.24 -16.64
C ALA A 22 18.57 12.71 -16.51
N ILE A 23 18.06 11.95 -17.50
CA ILE A 23 18.19 10.49 -17.57
C ILE A 23 19.66 10.09 -17.75
N ASN A 24 20.41 10.77 -18.63
CA ASN A 24 21.83 10.47 -18.85
C ASN A 24 22.72 10.82 -17.63
N ILE A 25 22.39 11.87 -16.88
CA ILE A 25 23.10 12.20 -15.63
C ILE A 25 22.78 11.17 -14.55
N GLY A 26 21.51 10.74 -14.44
CA GLY A 26 21.12 9.64 -13.55
C GLY A 26 21.81 8.32 -13.90
N ALA A 27 21.89 7.97 -15.19
CA ALA A 27 22.58 6.78 -15.68
C ALA A 27 24.10 6.85 -15.48
N ALA A 28 24.71 8.02 -15.68
CA ALA A 28 26.15 8.21 -15.46
C ALA A 28 26.52 8.17 -13.96
N GLN A 29 25.67 8.72 -13.08
CA GLN A 29 25.83 8.57 -11.63
C GLN A 29 25.63 7.11 -11.19
N TYR A 30 24.66 6.42 -11.79
CA TYR A 30 24.42 5.00 -11.55
C TYR A 30 25.61 4.12 -11.99
N LEU A 31 26.22 4.39 -13.16
CA LEU A 31 27.42 3.69 -13.62
C LEU A 31 28.66 4.00 -12.76
N ALA A 32 28.87 5.25 -12.34
CA ALA A 32 29.99 5.60 -11.47
C ALA A 32 29.87 4.95 -10.08
N ILE A 33 28.65 4.80 -9.57
CA ILE A 33 28.38 4.04 -8.35
C ILE A 33 28.63 2.54 -8.59
N GLN A 34 28.13 1.97 -9.70
CA GLN A 34 28.38 0.56 -10.06
C GLN A 34 29.88 0.23 -10.18
N GLU A 35 30.70 1.10 -10.78
CA GLU A 35 32.16 0.87 -10.89
C GLU A 35 32.89 1.07 -9.55
N GLY A 36 32.43 2.01 -8.71
CA GLY A 36 32.90 2.12 -7.32
C GLY A 36 32.63 0.85 -6.50
N TRP A 37 31.52 0.16 -6.78
CA TRP A 37 31.11 -1.07 -6.07
C TRP A 37 31.70 -2.36 -6.65
N LYS A 38 31.96 -2.45 -7.96
CA LYS A 38 32.74 -3.57 -8.54
C LYS A 38 34.14 -3.65 -7.94
N ASN A 39 34.76 -2.52 -7.62
CA ASN A 39 36.05 -2.47 -6.95
C ASN A 39 35.98 -2.82 -5.45
N ALA A 40 34.82 -2.66 -4.81
CA ALA A 40 34.60 -3.11 -3.43
C ALA A 40 34.32 -4.63 -3.34
N ASN A 41 33.65 -5.21 -4.35
CA ASN A 41 33.37 -6.65 -4.46
C ASN A 41 34.59 -7.49 -4.87
N ALA A 42 35.73 -6.87 -5.21
CA ALA A 42 37.00 -7.57 -5.43
C ALA A 42 37.66 -8.07 -4.12
N TYR A 43 37.15 -7.67 -2.95
CA TYR A 43 37.45 -8.34 -1.69
C TYR A 43 36.56 -9.58 -1.56
N ALA A 44 37.04 -10.66 -2.17
CA ALA A 44 36.49 -12.01 -2.05
C ALA A 44 36.18 -12.35 -0.58
N ALA A 45 35.00 -12.94 -0.38
CA ALA A 45 34.52 -13.46 0.89
C ALA A 45 35.59 -14.31 1.62
N PRO A 46 35.83 -14.09 2.92
CA PRO A 46 36.38 -15.16 3.74
C PRO A 46 35.28 -16.20 3.93
N ARG A 47 35.45 -17.37 3.30
CA ARG A 47 34.76 -18.60 3.70
C ARG A 47 35.12 -18.85 5.16
N TYR A 48 34.24 -18.53 6.10
CA TYR A 48 34.39 -19.02 7.46
C TYR A 48 33.93 -20.48 7.48
N TYR A 49 34.90 -21.39 7.58
CA TYR A 49 34.68 -22.71 8.15
C TYR A 49 34.26 -22.51 9.61
N ILE A 50 33.17 -23.15 10.01
CA ILE A 50 32.88 -23.39 11.43
C ILE A 50 33.90 -24.45 11.86
N ASP A 51 34.86 -24.07 12.70
CA ASP A 51 35.75 -25.02 13.36
C ASP A 51 35.31 -25.15 14.82
N ASP A 52 34.76 -26.32 15.14
CA ASP A 52 34.41 -26.74 16.49
C ASP A 52 35.68 -27.24 17.19
N GLY A 53 36.20 -26.42 18.12
CA GLY A 53 36.98 -26.81 19.29
C GLY A 53 38.10 -27.86 19.14
N GLY A 54 39.35 -27.41 19.29
CA GLY A 54 40.48 -28.29 19.63
C GLY A 54 41.69 -27.48 20.13
N GLY A 55 42.07 -27.68 21.39
CA GLY A 55 43.02 -26.85 22.12
C GLY A 55 44.48 -26.96 21.67
N GLY A 56 45.23 -25.88 21.91
CA GLY A 56 46.69 -25.81 21.84
C GLY A 56 47.17 -24.51 22.47
N ASN A 57 47.98 -24.62 23.52
CA ASN A 57 48.58 -23.49 24.22
C ASN A 57 49.61 -22.79 23.33
N ASP A 58 49.53 -21.46 23.23
CA ASP A 58 50.62 -20.61 22.76
C ASP A 58 50.83 -19.44 23.75
N PRO A 59 52.06 -19.20 24.27
CA PRO A 59 52.33 -18.15 25.24
C PRO A 59 52.82 -16.87 24.57
N GLY A 60 52.18 -15.74 24.88
CA GLY A 60 52.78 -14.40 24.68
C GLY A 60 52.00 -13.48 23.75
N GLY A 61 51.42 -12.42 24.33
CA GLY A 61 50.72 -11.36 23.61
C GLY A 61 49.32 -11.13 24.16
N GLY A 62 49.23 -10.57 25.37
CA GLY A 62 47.95 -10.27 26.00
C GLY A 62 47.12 -9.30 25.17
N LYS A 63 46.17 -9.83 24.39
CA LYS A 63 44.88 -9.16 24.22
C LYS A 63 44.16 -9.35 25.54
N GLU A 64 43.85 -8.25 26.22
CA GLU A 64 42.89 -8.31 27.33
C GLU A 64 41.65 -9.10 26.86
N PRO A 65 41.14 -10.06 27.65
CA PRO A 65 39.90 -10.73 27.32
C PRO A 65 38.85 -9.63 27.17
N GLY A 66 38.31 -9.48 25.95
CA GLY A 66 37.29 -8.48 25.69
C GLY A 66 36.18 -8.66 26.71
N LYS A 67 35.98 -7.65 27.56
CA LYS A 67 34.93 -7.64 28.59
C LYS A 67 33.63 -8.09 27.93
N THR A 68 33.12 -9.26 28.30
CA THR A 68 31.82 -9.73 27.82
C THR A 68 30.77 -8.81 28.42
N VAL A 69 30.25 -7.90 27.61
CA VAL A 69 29.19 -6.99 28.05
C VAL A 69 27.87 -7.78 28.03
N ASN A 70 27.29 -7.98 29.22
CA ASN A 70 25.92 -8.48 29.36
C ASN A 70 24.90 -7.40 28.96
N ALA A 71 24.89 -7.04 27.68
CA ALA A 71 23.85 -6.26 27.05
C ALA A 71 23.14 -7.14 26.02
N THR A 72 21.84 -6.96 25.86
CA THR A 72 21.07 -7.63 24.81
C THR A 72 20.20 -6.61 24.13
N LEU A 73 20.21 -6.60 22.79
CA LEU A 73 19.33 -5.77 21.99
C LEU A 73 18.13 -6.62 21.55
N THR A 74 16.93 -6.18 21.93
CA THR A 74 15.69 -6.76 21.41
C THR A 74 15.17 -5.91 20.28
N ILE A 75 14.81 -6.54 19.16
CA ILE A 75 14.13 -5.90 18.04
C ILE A 75 12.71 -6.48 17.95
N THR A 76 11.71 -5.61 17.89
CA THR A 76 10.29 -5.98 17.88
C THR A 76 9.61 -5.29 16.71
N ARG A 77 8.77 -6.02 15.94
CA ARG A 77 7.82 -5.37 15.04
C ARG A 77 6.69 -4.76 15.88
N ILE A 78 6.42 -3.47 15.67
CA ILE A 78 5.21 -2.83 16.20
C ILE A 78 4.03 -3.23 15.31
N GLY A 79 3.03 -3.89 15.91
CA GLY A 79 1.86 -4.43 15.23
C GLY A 79 0.76 -3.40 14.92
N ALA A 80 -0.39 -3.90 14.46
CA ALA A 80 -1.56 -3.12 14.04
C ALA A 80 -2.02 -2.09 15.10
N GLY A 81 -2.52 -0.94 14.64
CA GLY A 81 -2.91 0.23 15.43
C GLY A 81 -1.96 1.43 15.28
N SER A 82 -0.94 1.35 14.41
CA SER A 82 -0.05 2.46 14.09
C SER A 82 -0.45 3.07 12.76
N MET A 83 -0.80 4.37 12.76
CA MET A 83 -1.19 5.11 11.54
C MET A 83 -0.17 4.99 10.40
N ASP A 84 1.11 4.78 10.73
CA ASP A 84 2.18 4.65 9.74
C ASP A 84 2.17 3.28 9.03
N THR A 85 1.74 2.21 9.71
CA THR A 85 1.87 0.83 9.20
C THR A 85 0.56 0.08 9.03
N ASP A 86 -0.58 0.69 9.34
CA ASP A 86 -1.89 0.03 9.28
C ASP A 86 -2.42 -0.19 7.86
N SER A 87 -1.84 0.48 6.85
CA SER A 87 -2.21 0.22 5.46
C SER A 87 -1.75 -1.16 5.02
N THR A 88 -2.64 -2.01 4.52
CA THR A 88 -2.26 -3.27 3.86
C THR A 88 -1.79 -3.07 2.42
N HIS A 89 -1.90 -1.84 1.89
CA HIS A 89 -1.57 -1.49 0.51
C HIS A 89 -0.58 -0.32 0.46
N VAL A 90 0.21 -0.26 -0.60
CA VAL A 90 1.08 0.87 -0.91
C VAL A 90 0.94 1.22 -2.38
N ILE A 91 0.98 2.51 -2.70
CA ILE A 91 0.82 2.99 -4.07
C ILE A 91 2.19 3.16 -4.72
N ALA A 92 2.35 2.55 -5.90
CA ALA A 92 3.56 2.61 -6.71
C ALA A 92 3.93 4.04 -7.13
N GLY A 93 5.20 4.26 -7.44
CA GLY A 93 5.71 5.59 -7.84
C GLY A 93 5.73 6.63 -6.72
N ARG A 94 5.48 6.24 -5.47
CA ARG A 94 5.55 7.11 -4.29
C ARG A 94 6.90 7.06 -3.60
N SER A 95 7.16 8.09 -2.81
CA SER A 95 8.32 8.19 -1.93
C SER A 95 7.91 8.26 -0.47
N ASN A 96 8.80 7.82 0.40
CA ASN A 96 8.65 7.84 1.86
C ASN A 96 7.39 7.09 2.34
N VAL A 97 7.15 5.91 1.76
CA VAL A 97 6.01 5.07 2.12
C VAL A 97 6.42 4.10 3.22
N ALA A 98 5.75 4.17 4.37
CA ALA A 98 6.03 3.31 5.50
C ALA A 98 5.71 1.83 5.19
N LEU A 99 6.72 0.97 5.32
CA LEU A 99 6.60 -0.48 5.08
C LEU A 99 6.47 -1.26 6.39
N THR A 100 7.27 -0.91 7.40
CA THR A 100 7.22 -1.55 8.72
C THR A 100 7.73 -0.63 9.81
N ARG A 101 7.27 -0.85 11.04
CA ARG A 101 7.67 -0.10 12.22
C ARG A 101 8.29 -1.03 13.24
N LEU A 102 9.40 -0.59 13.81
CA LEU A 102 10.33 -1.38 14.58
C LEU A 102 10.61 -0.66 15.90
N GLU A 103 10.63 -1.43 16.97
CA GLU A 103 11.14 -1.01 18.26
C GLU A 103 12.49 -1.70 18.51
N PHE A 104 13.47 -0.89 18.91
CA PHE A 104 14.77 -1.34 19.37
C PHE A 104 14.86 -1.04 20.86
N ARG A 105 14.97 -2.11 21.67
CA ARG A 105 15.05 -2.00 23.12
C ARG A 105 16.34 -2.59 23.63
N GLY A 106 17.13 -1.76 24.27
CA GLY A 106 18.36 -2.18 24.95
C GLY A 106 18.06 -2.73 26.33
N SER A 107 18.62 -3.90 26.64
CA SER A 107 18.71 -4.41 28.02
C SER A 107 20.15 -4.35 28.49
N GLY A 108 20.35 -3.94 29.74
CA GLY A 108 21.68 -3.73 30.31
C GLY A 108 21.79 -2.38 31.03
N ASN A 109 23.01 -2.08 31.47
CA ASN A 109 23.30 -0.88 32.27
C ASN A 109 23.91 0.28 31.50
N ASN A 110 24.02 0.17 30.17
CA ASN A 110 24.70 1.14 29.32
C ASN A 110 23.88 1.41 28.05
N ASP A 111 24.18 2.54 27.41
CA ASP A 111 23.66 2.86 26.09
C ASP A 111 24.21 1.90 25.03
N ILE A 112 23.34 1.51 24.11
CA ILE A 112 23.68 0.64 22.98
C ILE A 112 23.75 1.47 21.71
N ILE A 113 24.87 1.43 21.02
CA ILE A 113 25.10 2.15 19.76
C ILE A 113 25.00 1.16 18.60
N VAL A 114 24.09 1.40 17.65
CA VAL A 114 23.96 0.58 16.44
C VAL A 114 24.94 1.07 15.38
N LYS A 115 25.78 0.19 14.85
CA LYS A 115 26.88 0.50 13.91
C LYS A 115 26.69 -0.10 12.53
N LYS A 116 26.09 -1.28 12.43
CA LYS A 116 25.77 -1.93 11.15
C LYS A 116 24.32 -2.37 11.16
N ILE A 117 23.66 -2.17 10.03
CA ILE A 117 22.28 -2.59 9.80
C ILE A 117 22.17 -3.27 8.43
N GLN A 118 21.25 -4.22 8.34
CA GLN A 118 20.81 -4.77 7.08
C GLN A 118 19.30 -4.84 7.05
N PHE A 119 18.72 -4.32 5.97
CA PHE A 119 17.31 -4.45 5.66
C PHE A 119 17.13 -5.38 4.46
N GLY A 120 16.00 -6.08 4.44
CA GLY A 120 15.57 -6.88 3.31
C GLY A 120 14.15 -6.53 2.93
N ILE A 121 13.89 -6.35 1.65
CA ILE A 121 12.57 -6.41 1.05
C ILE A 121 12.42 -7.81 0.47
N SER A 122 11.22 -8.39 0.57
CA SER A 122 10.92 -9.72 0.00
C SER A 122 9.43 -9.81 -0.38
N ALA A 123 9.11 -10.70 -1.33
CA ALA A 123 7.72 -11.01 -1.69
C ALA A 123 7.15 -12.20 -0.90
N ASP A 124 8.01 -13.02 -0.30
CA ASP A 124 7.64 -14.26 0.40
C ASP A 124 7.65 -14.13 1.94
N GLY A 125 7.99 -12.95 2.46
CA GLY A 125 8.04 -12.68 3.89
C GLY A 125 9.23 -13.30 4.62
N ARG A 126 10.30 -13.69 3.92
CA ARG A 126 11.52 -14.17 4.57
C ARG A 126 12.46 -13.01 4.89
N ALA A 127 13.03 -13.01 6.10
CA ALA A 127 14.06 -12.06 6.54
C ALA A 127 15.44 -12.39 5.92
N ALA A 128 15.56 -12.36 4.59
CA ALA A 128 16.81 -12.51 3.85
C ALA A 128 16.61 -12.16 2.35
N THR A 129 17.74 -12.07 1.65
CA THR A 129 17.89 -11.87 0.19
C THR A 129 16.77 -12.51 -0.63
N ALA A 130 16.05 -11.71 -1.41
CA ALA A 130 14.98 -12.16 -2.28
C ALA A 130 15.21 -11.57 -3.68
N GLU A 131 15.48 -12.45 -4.64
CA GLU A 131 15.87 -12.09 -6.02
C GLU A 131 14.77 -11.41 -6.86
N GLY A 132 13.55 -11.25 -6.33
CA GLY A 132 12.38 -10.82 -7.10
C GLY A 132 11.57 -9.67 -6.49
N VAL A 133 12.21 -8.72 -5.80
CA VAL A 133 11.55 -7.48 -5.32
C VAL A 133 12.33 -6.18 -5.56
N SER A 134 13.43 -6.29 -6.30
CA SER A 134 14.39 -5.20 -6.50
C SER A 134 13.87 -4.08 -7.41
N ASP A 135 12.91 -4.40 -8.26
CA ASP A 135 12.28 -3.50 -9.21
C ASP A 135 11.03 -2.81 -8.64
N GLU A 136 10.44 -3.31 -7.55
CA GLU A 136 9.35 -2.64 -6.82
C GLU A 136 9.87 -1.55 -5.90
N VAL A 137 10.93 -1.82 -5.14
CA VAL A 137 11.49 -0.90 -4.15
C VAL A 137 12.92 -0.56 -4.56
N LEU A 138 13.16 0.69 -4.97
CA LEU A 138 14.46 1.12 -5.47
C LEU A 138 15.41 1.53 -4.34
N SER A 139 14.84 2.05 -3.25
CA SER A 139 15.60 2.44 -2.06
C SER A 139 14.72 2.49 -0.82
N VAL A 140 15.35 2.37 0.34
CA VAL A 140 14.71 2.47 1.65
C VAL A 140 15.29 3.60 2.47
N SER A 141 14.56 4.03 3.48
CA SER A 141 15.04 4.93 4.52
C SER A 141 14.59 4.45 5.90
N LEU A 142 15.37 4.80 6.93
CA LEU A 142 15.02 4.54 8.32
C LEU A 142 14.71 5.85 9.03
N LYS A 143 13.43 6.10 9.28
CA LYS A 143 12.96 7.31 9.95
C LYS A 143 12.81 7.08 11.45
N ARG A 144 13.38 7.97 12.26
CA ARG A 144 13.23 7.91 13.72
C ARG A 144 11.85 8.41 14.13
N CYS A 145 11.22 7.68 15.05
CA CYS A 145 9.89 7.97 15.54
C CYS A 145 9.85 8.03 17.07
N THR A 146 8.84 8.72 17.59
CA THR A 146 8.33 8.49 18.94
C THR A 146 7.36 7.31 18.90
N ASP A 147 6.62 7.09 19.98
CA ASP A 147 5.44 6.23 20.01
C ASP A 147 4.26 6.81 19.19
N ALA A 148 4.10 8.14 19.15
CA ALA A 148 2.96 8.81 18.52
C ALA A 148 3.21 9.37 17.10
N SER A 149 4.45 9.69 16.71
CA SER A 149 4.74 10.33 15.43
C SER A 149 6.17 10.09 14.93
N CYS A 150 6.38 10.22 13.62
CA CYS A 150 7.71 10.13 13.02
C CYS A 150 8.21 11.52 12.59
N VAL A 151 9.34 11.96 13.16
CA VAL A 151 9.99 13.22 12.78
C VAL A 151 10.93 12.96 11.61
N SER A 152 11.09 13.93 10.71
CA SER A 152 11.93 13.74 9.53
C SER A 152 13.41 13.61 9.89
N LYS A 153 14.04 12.63 9.23
CA LYS A 153 15.48 12.41 9.04
C LYS A 153 16.28 12.09 10.30
N THR A 154 16.89 10.90 10.30
CA THR A 154 18.06 10.68 11.15
C THR A 154 19.19 11.55 10.64
N SER A 155 19.92 12.25 11.50
CA SER A 155 21.06 13.10 11.12
C SER A 155 22.25 12.34 10.50
N VAL A 156 22.12 11.02 10.28
CA VAL A 156 23.20 10.12 9.86
C VAL A 156 22.70 9.22 8.74
N GLY A 157 22.91 9.61 7.48
CA GLY A 157 23.04 8.72 6.30
C GLY A 157 21.99 7.64 6.00
N LEU A 158 20.86 7.56 6.71
CA LEU A 158 19.84 6.51 6.55
C LEU A 158 18.58 7.00 5.82
N ASP A 159 18.64 8.17 5.19
CA ASP A 159 17.51 8.78 4.49
C ASP A 159 17.33 8.24 3.06
N TYR A 160 18.35 7.59 2.51
CA TYR A 160 18.31 6.96 1.20
C TYR A 160 19.37 5.87 1.13
N LEU A 161 18.92 4.63 1.09
CA LEU A 161 19.78 3.46 0.99
C LEU A 161 19.30 2.62 -0.20
N PRO A 162 20.07 2.57 -1.31
CA PRO A 162 19.65 1.87 -2.51
C PRO A 162 19.58 0.37 -2.26
N ILE A 163 18.53 -0.27 -2.78
CA ILE A 163 18.40 -1.73 -2.76
C ILE A 163 19.31 -2.32 -3.81
N GLU A 164 19.97 -3.43 -3.47
CA GLU A 164 20.72 -4.20 -4.44
C GLU A 164 19.78 -4.75 -5.51
N PRO A 165 20.00 -4.45 -6.79
CA PRO A 165 19.03 -4.77 -7.83
C PRO A 165 19.18 -6.17 -8.41
N THR A 166 20.32 -6.84 -8.18
CA THR A 166 20.65 -8.13 -8.83
C THR A 166 21.55 -9.00 -7.97
N GLY A 167 21.63 -10.28 -8.34
CA GLY A 167 22.52 -11.27 -7.72
C GLY A 167 22.04 -11.74 -6.35
N ILE A 168 22.91 -12.47 -5.65
CA ILE A 168 22.58 -13.12 -4.38
C ILE A 168 22.16 -12.17 -3.25
N ALA A 169 22.43 -10.87 -3.41
CA ALA A 169 22.08 -9.83 -2.44
C ALA A 169 20.83 -9.02 -2.84
N ALA A 170 20.18 -9.36 -3.95
CA ALA A 170 19.02 -8.64 -4.46
C ALA A 170 17.93 -8.49 -3.38
N GLY A 171 17.28 -7.32 -3.38
CA GLY A 171 16.27 -6.96 -2.38
C GLY A 171 16.84 -6.55 -1.02
N THR A 172 18.17 -6.49 -0.84
CA THR A 172 18.78 -6.10 0.44
C THR A 172 19.49 -4.76 0.41
N VAL A 173 19.65 -4.19 1.61
CA VAL A 173 20.36 -2.95 1.87
C VAL A 173 21.30 -3.18 3.05
N ARG A 174 22.54 -2.71 2.94
CA ARG A 174 23.53 -2.75 4.03
C ARG A 174 24.10 -1.36 4.27
N ALA A 175 24.16 -0.96 5.54
CA ALA A 175 24.79 0.29 5.93
C ALA A 175 25.67 0.08 7.17
N SER A 176 26.82 0.75 7.20
CA SER A 176 27.75 0.72 8.33
C SER A 176 28.36 2.08 8.61
N THR A 177 28.65 2.35 9.88
CA THR A 177 29.35 3.55 10.34
C THR A 177 30.28 3.23 11.49
N SER A 178 31.42 3.93 11.55
CA SER A 178 32.40 3.79 12.64
C SER A 178 31.93 4.47 13.93
N THR A 179 31.13 5.54 13.84
CA THR A 179 30.65 6.33 14.98
C THR A 179 29.30 5.86 15.52
N GLY A 180 28.53 5.12 14.73
CA GLY A 180 27.18 4.68 15.07
C GLY A 180 26.09 5.51 14.40
N PHE A 181 24.98 4.85 14.02
CA PHE A 181 23.82 5.50 13.42
C PHE A 181 22.94 6.18 14.46
N PHE A 182 22.70 5.49 15.58
CA PHE A 182 21.91 5.98 16.69
C PHE A 182 22.24 5.21 17.97
N ALA A 183 21.98 5.87 19.10
CA ALA A 183 22.07 5.28 20.43
C ALA A 183 20.67 4.96 20.97
N ILE A 184 20.56 3.80 21.61
CA ILE A 184 19.42 3.36 22.40
C ILE A 184 19.84 3.53 23.86
N PRO A 185 19.28 4.53 24.57
CA PRO A 185 19.67 4.76 25.94
C PRO A 185 19.34 3.59 26.85
N LYS A 186 20.08 3.48 27.94
CA LYS A 186 19.85 2.48 28.98
C LYS A 186 18.38 2.42 29.40
N GLY A 187 17.77 1.24 29.24
CA GLY A 187 16.40 0.95 29.70
C GLY A 187 15.30 1.60 28.87
N GLU A 188 15.65 2.34 27.81
CA GLU A 188 14.70 2.98 26.90
C GLU A 188 14.50 2.17 25.62
N SER A 189 13.41 2.51 24.93
CA SER A 189 13.13 2.06 23.58
C SER A 189 13.36 3.18 22.58
N ARG A 190 13.77 2.80 21.36
CA ARG A 190 13.80 3.69 20.20
C ARG A 190 12.94 3.09 19.10
N TYR A 191 12.08 3.92 18.52
CA TYR A 191 11.17 3.50 17.46
C TYR A 191 11.66 4.03 16.12
N PHE A 192 11.53 3.20 15.09
CA PHE A 192 11.85 3.55 13.72
C PHE A 192 10.82 3.00 12.76
N THR A 193 10.57 3.75 11.70
CA THR A 193 9.82 3.28 10.55
C THR A 193 10.79 3.06 9.40
N LEU A 194 10.80 1.85 8.86
CA LEU A 194 11.46 1.54 7.61
C LEU A 194 10.49 1.90 6.48
N GLU A 195 10.86 2.89 5.68
CA GLU A 195 10.08 3.39 4.56
C GLU A 195 10.72 2.92 3.25
N ALA A 196 9.90 2.68 2.23
CA ALA A 196 10.36 2.78 0.86
C ALA A 196 10.62 4.26 0.58
N ALA A 197 11.89 4.63 0.47
CA ALA A 197 12.28 5.97 0.08
C ALA A 197 11.82 6.23 -1.36
N VAL A 198 11.89 5.22 -2.21
CA VAL A 198 11.33 5.24 -3.57
C VAL A 198 10.70 3.89 -3.90
N LEU A 199 9.39 3.88 -4.12
CA LEU A 199 8.68 2.81 -4.83
C LEU A 199 8.76 3.10 -6.32
N SER A 200 9.14 2.09 -7.09
CA SER A 200 9.11 2.12 -8.54
C SER A 200 7.67 2.28 -9.04
N PRO A 201 7.42 3.01 -10.14
CA PRO A 201 6.09 3.09 -10.73
C PRO A 201 5.71 1.75 -11.38
N VAL A 202 4.41 1.49 -11.51
CA VAL A 202 3.91 0.40 -12.35
C VAL A 202 3.64 0.96 -13.73
N LEU A 203 4.28 0.40 -14.77
CA LEU A 203 4.03 0.73 -16.17
C LEU A 203 3.39 -0.46 -16.87
N VAL A 204 2.22 -0.22 -17.48
CA VAL A 204 1.46 -1.26 -18.17
C VAL A 204 2.30 -1.93 -19.26
N GLY A 205 2.39 -3.26 -19.22
CA GLY A 205 3.10 -4.08 -20.20
C GLY A 205 4.64 -3.99 -20.12
N SER A 206 5.20 -3.40 -19.06
CA SER A 206 6.65 -3.30 -18.86
C SER A 206 7.13 -4.32 -17.82
N SER A 207 8.00 -5.22 -18.23
CA SER A 207 8.69 -6.16 -17.32
C SER A 207 9.92 -5.57 -16.61
N ALA A 208 10.17 -4.26 -16.78
CA ALA A 208 11.34 -3.56 -16.23
C ALA A 208 10.97 -2.63 -15.07
N GLN A 209 9.73 -2.70 -14.60
CA GLN A 209 9.14 -1.83 -13.59
C GLN A 209 8.36 -2.68 -12.59
N ALA A 210 7.92 -2.07 -11.50
CA ALA A 210 7.14 -2.76 -10.49
C ALA A 210 5.92 -3.47 -11.06
N ASP A 211 5.62 -4.64 -10.49
CA ASP A 211 4.39 -5.37 -10.74
C ASP A 211 3.33 -4.98 -9.70
N SER A 212 2.12 -4.65 -10.17
CA SER A 212 0.99 -4.44 -9.28
C SER A 212 0.49 -5.76 -8.71
N GLY A 213 -0.04 -5.74 -7.49
CA GLY A 213 -0.43 -6.93 -6.75
C GLY A 213 0.73 -7.63 -6.04
N THR A 214 1.98 -7.22 -6.29
CA THR A 214 3.16 -7.81 -5.62
C THR A 214 3.11 -7.57 -4.12
N ASP A 215 3.37 -8.64 -3.38
CA ASP A 215 3.54 -8.58 -1.94
C ASP A 215 4.90 -7.99 -1.58
N LEU A 216 4.91 -7.10 -0.59
CA LEU A 216 6.11 -6.48 -0.05
C LEU A 216 6.16 -6.71 1.45
N TYR A 217 7.25 -7.32 1.89
CA TYR A 217 7.61 -7.51 3.29
C TYR A 217 8.96 -6.85 3.54
N ALA A 218 8.96 -5.83 4.39
CA ALA A 218 10.19 -5.19 4.83
C ALA A 218 10.69 -5.83 6.12
N SER A 219 11.99 -6.11 6.22
CA SER A 219 12.60 -6.84 7.32
C SER A 219 13.91 -6.22 7.78
N VAL A 220 14.26 -6.47 9.04
CA VAL A 220 15.62 -6.28 9.57
C VAL A 220 16.28 -7.63 9.66
N ALA A 221 17.41 -7.81 8.97
CA ALA A 221 18.19 -9.04 9.03
C ALA A 221 19.28 -8.93 10.11
N LEU A 222 19.41 -9.97 10.95
CA LEU A 222 20.41 -10.01 12.01
C LEU A 222 21.81 -10.40 11.51
N SER A 223 21.93 -10.99 10.32
CA SER A 223 23.19 -11.55 9.79
C SER A 223 24.31 -10.53 9.61
N ASN A 224 23.99 -9.24 9.43
CA ASN A 224 24.96 -8.16 9.28
C ASN A 224 24.66 -7.00 10.26
N PHE A 225 23.92 -7.29 11.33
CA PHE A 225 23.58 -6.31 12.35
C PHE A 225 24.70 -6.25 13.39
N GLU A 226 25.18 -5.05 13.70
CA GLU A 226 26.22 -4.84 14.73
C GLU A 226 25.81 -3.69 15.64
N ALA A 227 25.85 -3.94 16.94
CA ALA A 227 25.68 -2.93 17.97
C ALA A 227 26.77 -3.07 19.03
N ALA A 228 27.08 -1.99 19.73
CA ALA A 228 28.16 -1.94 20.70
C ALA A 228 27.78 -1.16 21.97
N VAL A 229 28.43 -1.52 23.07
CA VAL A 229 28.47 -0.74 24.31
C VAL A 229 29.91 -0.26 24.48
N GLY A 230 30.13 1.05 24.34
CA GLY A 230 31.49 1.60 24.27
C GLY A 230 32.28 0.97 23.10
N SER A 231 33.42 0.34 23.41
CA SER A 231 34.26 -0.36 22.44
C SER A 231 33.88 -1.84 22.23
N SER A 232 32.94 -2.38 23.01
CA SER A 232 32.60 -3.82 22.99
C SER A 232 31.38 -4.10 22.13
N ILE A 233 31.50 -5.03 21.17
CA ILE A 233 30.40 -5.48 20.31
C ILE A 233 29.45 -6.38 21.12
N ILE A 234 28.15 -6.18 20.94
CA ILE A 234 27.10 -7.03 21.51
C ILE A 234 26.93 -8.26 20.60
N THR A 235 26.95 -9.44 21.20
CA THR A 235 26.77 -10.71 20.49
C THR A 235 25.39 -11.34 20.68
N ARG A 236 24.56 -10.78 21.57
CA ARG A 236 23.20 -11.27 21.84
C ARG A 236 22.15 -10.31 21.25
N PHE A 237 21.47 -10.82 20.23
CA PHE A 237 20.28 -10.22 19.64
C PHE A 237 19.09 -11.11 19.91
N THR A 238 17.99 -10.52 20.35
CA THR A 238 16.72 -11.22 20.53
C THR A 238 15.67 -10.56 19.65
N THR A 239 14.75 -11.37 19.14
CA THR A 239 13.59 -10.90 18.40
C THR A 239 12.33 -11.28 19.17
N SER A 240 11.24 -10.57 18.93
CA SER A 240 9.94 -10.87 19.55
C SER A 240 8.84 -11.00 18.48
N THR A 241 7.79 -10.19 18.53
CA THR A 241 6.71 -10.16 17.53
C THR A 241 7.27 -9.94 16.12
N GLY A 242 6.88 -10.81 15.18
CA GLY A 242 7.39 -10.81 13.81
C GLY A 242 8.84 -11.30 13.68
N GLY A 243 9.43 -11.77 14.78
CA GLY A 243 10.82 -12.22 14.88
C GLY A 243 11.03 -13.69 14.52
N THR A 244 12.17 -13.97 13.92
CA THR A 244 12.76 -15.29 13.74
C THR A 244 14.23 -15.24 14.18
N SER A 245 14.95 -16.36 14.05
CA SER A 245 16.41 -16.37 14.23
C SER A 245 17.16 -15.56 13.16
N LEU A 246 16.53 -15.28 12.02
CA LEU A 246 17.14 -14.55 10.90
C LEU A 246 16.92 -13.04 10.99
N GLY A 247 15.88 -12.59 11.70
CA GLY A 247 15.46 -11.21 11.65
C GLY A 247 14.06 -10.94 12.15
N VAL A 248 13.61 -9.70 11.96
CA VAL A 248 12.23 -9.27 12.22
C VAL A 248 11.59 -8.87 10.91
N VAL A 249 10.45 -9.49 10.56
CA VAL A 249 9.71 -9.24 9.33
C VAL A 249 8.45 -8.42 9.63
N GLY A 250 8.25 -7.36 8.85
CA GLY A 250 7.06 -6.51 8.84
C GLY A 250 5.78 -7.24 8.47
N THR A 251 4.68 -6.51 8.47
CA THR A 251 3.42 -7.00 7.91
C THR A 251 3.44 -6.92 6.39
N ARG A 252 2.74 -7.84 5.73
CA ARG A 252 2.48 -7.80 4.28
C ARG A 252 1.94 -6.43 3.86
N LYS A 253 2.49 -5.87 2.80
CA LYS A 253 1.93 -4.78 2.01
C LYS A 253 1.70 -5.28 0.60
N VAL A 254 0.63 -4.86 -0.06
CA VAL A 254 0.42 -5.13 -1.48
C VAL A 254 0.70 -3.86 -2.25
N LEU A 255 1.60 -3.92 -3.22
CA LEU A 255 1.87 -2.81 -4.12
C LEU A 255 0.73 -2.68 -5.12
N LEU A 256 0.21 -1.47 -5.30
CA LEU A 256 -0.84 -1.16 -6.26
C LEU A 256 -0.40 -0.01 -7.17
N LYS A 257 -0.78 -0.04 -8.44
CA LYS A 257 -0.61 1.10 -9.34
C LYS A 257 -1.51 2.27 -8.93
N ALA A 258 -2.74 1.95 -8.54
CA ALA A 258 -3.76 2.91 -8.17
C ALA A 258 -4.71 2.33 -7.13
N GLN A 259 -5.45 3.20 -6.44
CA GLN A 259 -6.54 2.78 -5.58
C GLN A 259 -7.68 3.80 -5.63
N PRO A 260 -8.95 3.38 -5.72
CA PRO A 260 -10.08 4.27 -5.57
C PRO A 260 -10.13 4.88 -4.17
N THR A 261 -10.61 6.12 -4.10
CA THR A 261 -11.01 6.78 -2.86
C THR A 261 -12.50 7.06 -2.91
N LEU A 262 -13.17 6.93 -1.77
CA LEU A 262 -14.64 6.99 -1.71
C LEU A 262 -15.10 7.97 -0.65
N SER A 263 -16.14 8.74 -0.99
CA SER A 263 -16.95 9.47 -0.03
C SER A 263 -18.41 9.44 -0.46
N ILE A 264 -19.32 9.57 0.50
CA ILE A 264 -20.75 9.57 0.24
C ILE A 264 -21.41 10.83 0.81
N ALA A 265 -22.48 11.26 0.18
CA ALA A 265 -23.27 12.40 0.61
C ALA A 265 -24.76 12.18 0.37
N LYS A 266 -25.57 12.91 1.14
CA LYS A 266 -27.00 13.05 0.85
C LYS A 266 -27.18 13.88 -0.41
N PRO A 267 -27.96 13.43 -1.41
CA PRO A 267 -28.20 14.24 -2.59
C PRO A 267 -28.97 15.52 -2.24
N ALA A 268 -28.50 16.65 -2.78
CA ALA A 268 -29.06 17.96 -2.49
C ALA A 268 -30.54 18.06 -2.91
N GLY A 269 -31.40 18.51 -1.99
CA GLY A 269 -32.84 18.65 -2.25
C GLY A 269 -33.59 17.33 -2.44
N ALA A 270 -32.97 16.18 -2.14
CA ALA A 270 -33.62 14.88 -2.26
C ALA A 270 -34.81 14.76 -1.30
N VAL A 271 -35.94 14.36 -1.85
CA VAL A 271 -37.19 14.10 -1.14
C VAL A 271 -37.75 12.76 -1.62
N VAL A 272 -38.24 11.92 -0.70
CA VAL A 272 -38.89 10.66 -1.06
C VAL A 272 -40.24 10.96 -1.68
N THR A 273 -40.41 10.62 -2.96
CA THR A 273 -41.65 10.80 -3.72
C THR A 273 -41.86 9.60 -4.63
N ASN A 274 -43.13 9.30 -4.97
CA ASN A 274 -43.40 8.23 -5.94
C ASN A 274 -42.67 8.52 -7.27
N GLY A 275 -41.97 7.52 -7.81
CA GLY A 275 -41.10 7.66 -8.96
C GLY A 275 -39.62 7.66 -8.59
N LEU A 276 -38.78 8.32 -9.40
CA LEU A 276 -37.34 8.35 -9.18
C LEU A 276 -36.99 9.26 -7.99
N THR A 277 -36.39 8.68 -6.96
CA THR A 277 -35.86 9.39 -5.79
C THR A 277 -34.35 9.25 -5.75
N PRO A 278 -33.58 10.36 -5.72
CA PRO A 278 -32.15 10.32 -5.42
C PRO A 278 -31.92 9.78 -4.00
N VAL A 279 -31.10 8.75 -3.85
CA VAL A 279 -30.91 8.09 -2.55
C VAL A 279 -29.50 8.24 -1.97
N ILE A 280 -28.48 8.38 -2.83
CA ILE A 280 -27.09 8.58 -2.40
C ILE A 280 -26.27 9.22 -3.53
N ASP A 281 -25.40 10.16 -3.18
CA ASP A 281 -24.32 10.63 -4.05
C ASP A 281 -23.02 9.97 -3.60
N ILE A 282 -22.31 9.33 -4.51
CA ILE A 282 -21.05 8.60 -4.29
C ILE A 282 -19.96 9.30 -5.09
N THR A 283 -19.03 9.94 -4.41
CA THR A 283 -17.86 10.53 -5.07
C THR A 283 -16.71 9.52 -5.05
N VAL A 284 -16.21 9.21 -6.24
CA VAL A 284 -15.10 8.30 -6.48
C VAL A 284 -13.92 9.09 -7.01
N GLY A 285 -12.82 9.10 -6.27
CA GLY A 285 -11.52 9.57 -6.72
C GLY A 285 -10.58 8.41 -7.03
N ALA A 286 -9.39 8.75 -7.53
CA ALA A 286 -8.31 7.78 -7.73
C ALA A 286 -7.03 8.35 -7.10
N ASP A 287 -6.34 7.50 -6.34
CA ASP A 287 -5.08 7.81 -5.68
C ASP A 287 -3.92 7.05 -6.35
N GLY A 288 -2.82 7.75 -6.67
CA GLY A 288 -1.75 7.20 -7.49
C GLY A 288 -2.00 7.36 -8.99
N GLY A 289 -2.37 6.26 -9.65
CA GLY A 289 -2.79 6.23 -11.05
C GLY A 289 -4.31 6.28 -11.24
N ALA A 290 -4.77 6.16 -12.49
CA ALA A 290 -6.18 5.99 -12.79
C ALA A 290 -6.69 4.63 -12.30
N ALA A 291 -7.95 4.59 -11.88
CA ALA A 291 -8.64 3.37 -11.48
C ALA A 291 -9.95 3.26 -12.26
N ALA A 292 -10.45 2.04 -12.48
CA ALA A 292 -11.76 1.83 -13.08
C ALA A 292 -12.73 1.21 -12.08
N LEU A 293 -13.98 1.67 -12.07
CA LEU A 293 -15.07 1.13 -11.28
C LEU A 293 -16.04 0.39 -12.20
N LYS A 294 -16.46 -0.82 -11.83
CA LYS A 294 -17.31 -1.66 -12.68
C LYS A 294 -18.61 -2.10 -12.01
N ALA A 295 -18.62 -2.24 -10.69
CA ALA A 295 -19.84 -2.52 -9.94
C ALA A 295 -19.80 -1.84 -8.57
N LEU A 296 -20.98 -1.52 -8.05
CA LEU A 296 -21.16 -1.04 -6.69
C LEU A 296 -22.38 -1.69 -6.03
N GLY A 297 -22.28 -1.90 -4.72
CA GLY A 297 -23.33 -2.45 -3.87
C GLY A 297 -23.85 -1.45 -2.85
N LEU A 298 -25.16 -1.41 -2.66
CA LEU A 298 -25.85 -0.57 -1.70
C LEU A 298 -26.72 -1.42 -0.78
N ASN A 299 -26.70 -1.10 0.51
CA ASN A 299 -27.73 -1.56 1.43
C ASN A 299 -28.78 -0.45 1.59
N ILE A 300 -30.03 -0.78 1.29
CA ILE A 300 -31.15 0.17 1.32
C ILE A 300 -32.19 -0.32 2.32
N GLY A 301 -32.60 0.58 3.22
CA GLY A 301 -33.73 0.40 4.13
C GLY A 301 -34.85 1.37 3.78
N ALA A 302 -36.09 0.88 3.78
CA ALA A 302 -37.27 1.70 3.46
C ALA A 302 -38.27 1.71 4.62
N THR A 303 -38.85 2.86 4.92
CA THR A 303 -39.96 3.00 5.87
C THR A 303 -40.97 3.95 5.26
N GLY A 304 -42.26 3.60 5.29
CA GLY A 304 -43.32 4.42 4.69
C GLY A 304 -43.19 4.57 3.17
N ALA A 305 -42.37 3.75 2.51
CA ALA A 305 -42.17 3.70 1.07
C ALA A 305 -41.76 2.29 0.65
N THR A 306 -41.97 1.95 -0.61
CA THR A 306 -41.44 0.74 -1.27
C THR A 306 -40.33 1.18 -2.22
N VAL A 307 -39.19 0.50 -2.22
CA VAL A 307 -38.11 0.69 -3.20
C VAL A 307 -38.12 -0.50 -4.15
N PHE A 308 -38.32 -0.25 -5.44
CA PHE A 308 -38.26 -1.29 -6.46
C PHE A 308 -36.82 -1.57 -6.87
N ALA A 309 -36.54 -2.77 -7.36
CA ALA A 309 -35.22 -3.21 -7.83
C ALA A 309 -34.69 -2.44 -9.07
N SER A 310 -35.39 -1.40 -9.53
CA SER A 310 -34.96 -0.54 -10.64
C SER A 310 -34.26 0.70 -10.09
N THR A 311 -32.97 0.83 -10.41
CA THR A 311 -32.16 1.99 -10.09
C THR A 311 -31.48 2.54 -11.33
N THR A 312 -31.31 3.86 -11.40
CA THR A 312 -30.51 4.52 -12.44
C THR A 312 -29.35 5.26 -11.81
N VAL A 313 -28.25 5.38 -12.55
CA VAL A 313 -27.06 6.11 -12.12
C VAL A 313 -26.83 7.29 -13.06
N THR A 314 -26.52 8.44 -12.49
CA THR A 314 -26.15 9.66 -13.22
C THR A 314 -24.77 10.10 -12.75
N ASP A 315 -23.85 10.31 -13.67
CA ASP A 315 -22.61 11.02 -13.37
C ASP A 315 -22.93 12.52 -13.30
N LEU A 316 -22.87 13.08 -12.11
CA LEU A 316 -23.14 14.49 -11.87
C LEU A 316 -22.02 15.40 -12.36
N THR A 317 -20.82 14.88 -12.58
CA THR A 317 -19.68 15.67 -13.10
C THR A 317 -19.91 16.02 -14.57
N SER A 318 -20.46 15.09 -15.35
CA SER A 318 -20.85 15.30 -16.74
C SER A 318 -22.34 15.59 -16.94
N ASN A 319 -23.15 15.40 -15.90
CA ASN A 319 -24.62 15.42 -15.92
C ASN A 319 -25.21 14.47 -16.98
N THR A 320 -24.65 13.26 -17.09
CA THR A 320 -25.09 12.25 -18.07
C THR A 320 -25.52 10.94 -17.38
N PRO A 321 -26.52 10.23 -17.93
CA PRO A 321 -26.84 8.88 -17.47
C PRO A 321 -25.65 7.94 -17.68
N VAL A 322 -25.32 7.15 -16.66
CA VAL A 322 -24.33 6.07 -16.77
C VAL A 322 -25.04 4.83 -17.29
N ALA A 323 -24.45 4.17 -18.29
CA ALA A 323 -25.00 2.94 -18.83
C ALA A 323 -24.84 1.80 -17.79
N VAL A 324 -25.97 1.24 -17.37
CA VAL A 324 -26.05 0.11 -16.43
C VAL A 324 -26.44 -1.14 -17.22
N SER A 325 -25.64 -2.20 -17.12
CA SER A 325 -25.94 -3.48 -17.77
C SER A 325 -26.86 -4.36 -16.94
N MET A 326 -26.79 -4.23 -15.60
CA MET A 326 -27.57 -5.03 -14.68
C MET A 326 -27.83 -4.27 -13.38
N VAL A 327 -29.05 -4.39 -12.88
CA VAL A 327 -29.39 -4.12 -11.48
C VAL A 327 -29.90 -5.42 -10.87
N SER A 328 -29.29 -5.84 -9.77
CA SER A 328 -29.70 -7.02 -9.01
C SER A 328 -30.16 -6.61 -7.61
N GLY A 329 -31.20 -7.26 -7.10
CA GLY A 329 -31.81 -6.96 -5.82
C GLY A 329 -33.31 -7.24 -5.84
N ASN A 330 -33.88 -7.44 -4.65
CA ASN A 330 -35.32 -7.60 -4.51
C ASN A 330 -36.02 -6.26 -4.31
N THR A 331 -37.32 -6.21 -4.57
CA THR A 331 -38.14 -5.08 -4.12
C THR A 331 -38.11 -5.02 -2.59
N ILE A 332 -37.83 -3.84 -2.05
CA ILE A 332 -37.72 -3.59 -0.61
C ILE A 332 -39.04 -2.94 -0.15
N PRO A 333 -39.92 -3.69 0.53
CA PRO A 333 -41.19 -3.14 1.02
C PRO A 333 -40.97 -2.17 2.19
N SER A 334 -42.01 -1.41 2.54
CA SER A 334 -41.98 -0.57 3.73
C SER A 334 -41.70 -1.38 4.98
N GLY A 335 -40.73 -0.93 5.79
CA GLY A 335 -40.24 -1.63 6.98
C GLY A 335 -39.14 -2.65 6.69
N GLY A 336 -38.82 -2.89 5.41
CA GLY A 336 -37.78 -3.82 4.98
C GLY A 336 -36.42 -3.16 4.74
N SER A 337 -35.40 -4.01 4.63
CA SER A 337 -34.09 -3.67 4.10
C SER A 337 -33.62 -4.74 3.11
N GLY A 338 -32.75 -4.35 2.19
CA GLY A 338 -32.20 -5.25 1.20
C GLY A 338 -30.99 -4.66 0.49
N ASP A 339 -30.24 -5.53 -0.17
CA ASP A 339 -29.06 -5.16 -0.93
C ASP A 339 -29.43 -4.96 -2.40
N VAL A 340 -28.89 -3.91 -3.01
CA VAL A 340 -29.03 -3.57 -4.43
C VAL A 340 -27.64 -3.43 -5.03
N TYR A 341 -27.40 -4.17 -6.11
CA TYR A 341 -26.14 -4.20 -6.83
C TYR A 341 -26.32 -3.62 -8.22
N ILE A 342 -25.41 -2.72 -8.59
CA ILE A 342 -25.44 -2.02 -9.87
C ILE A 342 -24.15 -2.35 -10.61
N VAL A 343 -24.28 -2.91 -11.81
CA VAL A 343 -23.16 -3.23 -12.70
C VAL A 343 -23.18 -2.28 -13.88
N PHE A 344 -22.07 -1.57 -14.09
CA PHE A 344 -21.95 -0.68 -15.24
C PHE A 344 -21.73 -1.48 -16.51
N ALA A 345 -22.34 -1.02 -17.61
CA ALA A 345 -22.14 -1.63 -18.91
C ALA A 345 -20.67 -1.51 -19.33
N ASN A 346 -20.12 -0.32 -19.18
CA ASN A 346 -18.70 -0.05 -19.36
C ASN A 346 -18.05 0.28 -18.00
N PRO A 347 -16.81 -0.16 -17.77
CA PRO A 347 -15.99 0.35 -16.69
C PRO A 347 -15.93 1.87 -16.69
N GLU A 348 -16.21 2.44 -15.53
CA GLU A 348 -16.10 3.86 -15.29
C GLU A 348 -14.67 4.19 -14.89
N ILE A 349 -13.89 4.79 -15.81
CA ILE A 349 -12.52 5.19 -15.52
C ILE A 349 -12.52 6.52 -14.75
N ILE A 350 -11.75 6.56 -13.66
CA ILE A 350 -11.52 7.72 -12.77
C ILE A 350 -10.05 8.09 -12.81
N THR A 351 -9.76 9.31 -13.26
CA THR A 351 -8.40 9.84 -13.36
C THR A 351 -8.00 10.58 -12.07
N PRO A 352 -6.74 10.48 -11.61
CA PRO A 352 -6.27 11.24 -10.44
C PRO A 352 -6.53 12.74 -10.58
N GLY A 353 -6.99 13.36 -9.49
CA GLY A 353 -7.36 14.78 -9.46
C GLY A 353 -8.66 15.14 -10.18
N SER A 354 -9.37 14.17 -10.78
CA SER A 354 -10.65 14.37 -11.48
C SER A 354 -11.70 13.39 -10.93
N PRO A 355 -12.13 13.55 -9.66
CA PRO A 355 -13.14 12.66 -9.08
C PRO A 355 -14.48 12.77 -9.82
N LYS A 356 -15.20 11.65 -9.90
CA LYS A 356 -16.56 11.57 -10.45
C LYS A 356 -17.56 11.41 -9.32
N THR A 357 -18.73 12.06 -9.43
CA THR A 357 -19.81 11.90 -8.46
C THR A 357 -20.99 11.20 -9.11
N TYR A 358 -21.28 9.99 -8.66
CA TYR A 358 -22.40 9.18 -9.14
C TYR A 358 -23.60 9.36 -8.23
N ARG A 359 -24.70 9.86 -8.78
CA ARG A 359 -26.00 9.87 -8.12
C ARG A 359 -26.73 8.59 -8.43
N VAL A 360 -27.06 7.84 -7.40
CA VAL A 360 -27.96 6.68 -7.52
C VAL A 360 -29.38 7.13 -7.25
N ASN A 361 -30.26 6.88 -8.21
CA ASN A 361 -31.69 7.10 -8.09
C ASN A 361 -32.40 5.76 -7.96
N ALA A 362 -33.24 5.63 -6.94
CA ALA A 362 -34.08 4.47 -6.74
C ALA A 362 -35.50 4.77 -7.23
N THR A 363 -36.14 3.79 -7.86
CA THR A 363 -37.58 3.88 -8.16
C THR A 363 -38.36 3.57 -6.90
N THR A 364 -39.17 4.51 -6.43
CA THR A 364 -39.96 4.36 -5.19
C THR A 364 -41.45 4.43 -5.47
N GLY A 365 -42.24 3.76 -4.62
CA GLY A 365 -43.69 3.73 -4.71
C GLY A 365 -44.32 3.58 -3.33
N ASN A 366 -45.66 3.68 -3.28
CA ASN A 366 -46.43 3.58 -2.03
C ASN A 366 -45.91 4.51 -0.92
N VAL A 367 -45.50 5.73 -1.31
CA VAL A 367 -44.92 6.70 -0.38
C VAL A 367 -46.03 7.29 0.50
N SER A 368 -45.91 7.08 1.81
CA SER A 368 -46.74 7.70 2.84
C SER A 368 -46.57 9.20 2.81
N SER A 369 -47.62 9.93 2.44
CA SER A 369 -47.63 11.39 2.35
C SER A 369 -48.29 12.07 3.55
N SER A 370 -48.77 11.30 4.54
CA SER A 370 -49.63 11.82 5.61
C SER A 370 -48.91 12.72 6.61
N THR A 371 -47.58 12.64 6.73
CA THR A 371 -46.78 13.50 7.62
C THR A 371 -45.35 13.63 7.06
N PRO A 372 -44.73 14.83 7.08
CA PRO A 372 -43.32 14.99 6.73
C PRO A 372 -42.42 14.04 7.54
N GLY A 373 -41.48 13.38 6.89
CA GLY A 373 -40.61 12.38 7.51
C GLY A 373 -41.26 11.01 7.82
N SER A 374 -42.55 10.81 7.50
CA SER A 374 -43.20 9.49 7.66
C SER A 374 -42.70 8.46 6.66
N ALA A 375 -42.21 8.90 5.50
CA ALA A 375 -41.47 8.08 4.57
C ALA A 375 -39.98 8.43 4.61
N ARG A 376 -39.12 7.42 4.72
CA ARG A 376 -37.67 7.56 4.69
C ARG A 376 -37.00 6.40 3.95
N ILE A 377 -35.91 6.74 3.26
CA ILE A 377 -34.99 5.78 2.66
C ILE A 377 -33.63 6.02 3.29
N ILE A 378 -33.06 4.96 3.86
CA ILE A 378 -31.73 4.93 4.45
C ILE A 378 -30.85 4.12 3.52
N THR A 379 -29.74 4.70 3.07
CA THR A 379 -28.81 4.05 2.13
C THR A 379 -27.40 4.12 2.68
N LYS A 380 -26.64 3.04 2.52
CA LYS A 380 -25.19 3.02 2.75
C LYS A 380 -24.51 2.18 1.68
N LEU A 381 -23.20 2.37 1.53
CA LEU A 381 -22.41 1.45 0.72
C LEU A 381 -22.35 0.09 1.43
N ASP A 382 -22.56 -0.97 0.67
CA ASP A 382 -22.40 -2.34 1.17
C ASP A 382 -20.91 -2.71 1.16
N ARG A 383 -20.40 -3.22 2.28
CA ARG A 383 -19.00 -3.65 2.47
C ARG A 383 -18.89 -5.00 3.17
N ASP A 384 -19.99 -5.74 3.32
CA ASP A 384 -20.03 -6.97 4.11
C ASP A 384 -19.42 -8.18 3.35
N GLU A 385 -18.39 -7.95 2.53
CA GLU A 385 -17.69 -8.97 1.77
C GLU A 385 -16.61 -9.66 2.61
N THR A 386 -16.57 -11.00 2.57
CA THR A 386 -15.35 -11.74 2.91
C THR A 386 -14.40 -11.70 1.71
N ALA A 387 -13.10 -11.46 1.93
CA ALA A 387 -12.08 -11.37 0.87
C ALA A 387 -12.30 -12.44 -0.22
N ILE A 388 -12.52 -12.00 -1.46
CA ILE A 388 -12.71 -12.93 -2.56
C ILE A 388 -11.33 -13.36 -3.05
N ILE A 389 -10.85 -14.48 -2.52
CA ILE A 389 -9.57 -15.09 -2.89
C ILE A 389 -9.74 -15.72 -4.29
N ASN A 390 -8.91 -15.31 -5.24
CA ASN A 390 -8.85 -15.83 -6.63
C ASN A 390 -9.94 -15.38 -7.63
N SER A 391 -10.74 -14.33 -7.37
CA SER A 391 -11.70 -13.87 -8.39
C SER A 391 -11.09 -12.89 -9.37
N GLN A 392 -11.14 -13.28 -10.63
CA GLN A 392 -10.34 -12.72 -11.70
C GLN A 392 -11.14 -11.84 -12.68
N THR A 393 -12.48 -11.90 -12.73
CA THR A 393 -13.33 -11.04 -13.61
C THR A 393 -14.72 -10.82 -13.02
N VAL A 394 -15.47 -9.77 -13.44
CA VAL A 394 -16.88 -9.53 -13.04
C VAL A 394 -17.76 -10.76 -13.24
N SER A 395 -17.52 -11.51 -14.33
CA SER A 395 -18.29 -12.72 -14.66
C SER A 395 -18.17 -13.83 -13.63
N TYR A 396 -17.03 -13.94 -12.91
CA TYR A 396 -16.88 -14.86 -11.78
C TYR A 396 -17.69 -14.41 -10.56
N PHE A 397 -17.93 -13.11 -10.40
CA PHE A 397 -18.73 -12.58 -9.28
C PHE A 397 -20.24 -12.67 -9.52
N LEU A 398 -20.70 -12.58 -10.78
CA LEU A 398 -22.12 -12.59 -11.13
C LEU A 398 -22.69 -13.99 -11.46
N GLY A 399 -21.84 -15.02 -11.61
CA GLY A 399 -22.25 -16.36 -12.03
C GLY A 399 -22.64 -16.44 -13.53
N PRO A 400 -22.64 -17.64 -14.13
CA PRO A 400 -22.80 -17.83 -15.58
C PRO A 400 -24.18 -17.44 -16.14
N ASN A 401 -25.20 -17.27 -15.29
CA ASN A 401 -26.55 -16.87 -15.68
C ASN A 401 -26.93 -15.45 -15.23
N GLY A 402 -25.99 -14.69 -14.64
CA GLY A 402 -26.35 -13.52 -13.81
C GLY A 402 -27.03 -13.92 -12.48
N ASP A 403 -27.19 -15.23 -12.25
CA ASP A 403 -27.61 -15.80 -10.98
C ASP A 403 -26.38 -15.94 -10.09
N TYR A 404 -26.40 -15.12 -9.05
CA TYR A 404 -25.43 -15.00 -7.98
C TYR A 404 -24.94 -16.38 -7.49
N TYR A 405 -23.62 -16.60 -7.44
CA TYR A 405 -23.06 -17.76 -6.75
C TYR A 405 -23.55 -17.72 -5.30
N GLY A 406 -24.29 -18.76 -4.90
CA GLY A 406 -25.01 -18.82 -3.65
C GLY A 406 -24.16 -18.38 -2.45
N GLY A 407 -24.59 -17.30 -1.81
CA GLY A 407 -24.41 -17.15 -0.37
C GLY A 407 -23.70 -15.92 0.16
N ASN A 408 -22.79 -15.22 -0.56
CA ASN A 408 -21.96 -14.16 0.08
C ASN A 408 -21.24 -13.12 -0.85
N THR A 409 -21.61 -12.91 -2.11
CA THR A 409 -20.80 -12.10 -3.06
C THR A 409 -21.20 -10.63 -3.17
N ARG A 410 -21.15 -9.90 -2.06
CA ARG A 410 -21.61 -8.50 -1.93
C ARG A 410 -20.70 -7.45 -2.60
N ALA A 411 -20.47 -7.48 -3.90
CA ALA A 411 -19.27 -6.86 -4.48
C ALA A 411 -19.39 -5.37 -4.90
N TRP A 412 -18.44 -4.56 -4.46
CA TRP A 412 -17.92 -3.41 -5.22
C TRP A 412 -16.70 -3.86 -6.00
N ILE A 413 -16.64 -3.63 -7.31
CA ILE A 413 -15.60 -4.17 -8.19
C ILE A 413 -14.87 -3.03 -8.89
N TRP A 414 -13.54 -3.02 -8.81
CA TRP A 414 -12.68 -2.00 -9.39
C TRP A 414 -11.36 -2.58 -9.90
N SER A 415 -10.65 -1.84 -10.75
CA SER A 415 -9.35 -2.20 -11.33
C SER A 415 -8.36 -1.06 -11.10
N ASP A 416 -7.10 -1.38 -10.86
CA ASP A 416 -6.03 -0.37 -10.77
C ASP A 416 -5.38 -0.06 -12.13
N LEU A 417 -5.89 -0.69 -13.20
CA LEU A 417 -5.49 -0.53 -14.60
C LEU A 417 -4.01 -0.86 -14.82
N SER A 418 -3.43 -1.73 -14.00
CA SER A 418 -2.04 -2.19 -14.11
C SER A 418 -1.80 -3.07 -15.33
N ASP A 419 -2.79 -3.84 -15.77
CA ASP A 419 -2.68 -4.73 -16.93
C ASP A 419 -3.24 -4.12 -18.21
N ASP A 420 -4.30 -3.32 -18.12
CA ASP A 420 -4.91 -2.66 -19.27
C ASP A 420 -5.37 -1.23 -18.95
N GLN A 421 -4.99 -0.28 -19.80
CA GLN A 421 -5.38 1.13 -19.64
C GLN A 421 -6.78 1.44 -20.16
N ALA A 422 -7.36 0.58 -21.01
CA ALA A 422 -8.71 0.77 -21.52
C ALA A 422 -9.79 0.29 -20.52
N GLY A 423 -9.38 -0.32 -19.40
CA GLY A 423 -10.28 -0.88 -18.40
C GLY A 423 -11.00 -2.13 -18.87
N ILE A 424 -10.53 -2.78 -19.93
CA ILE A 424 -11.10 -4.04 -20.41
C ILE A 424 -10.98 -5.07 -19.29
N GLU A 425 -12.05 -5.82 -19.07
CA GLU A 425 -12.04 -6.86 -18.06
C GLU A 425 -11.08 -8.00 -18.46
N THR A 426 -9.89 -8.01 -17.85
CA THR A 426 -8.94 -9.11 -17.89
C THR A 426 -9.10 -10.02 -16.68
N ASN A 427 -8.47 -11.19 -16.70
CA ASN A 427 -8.50 -12.16 -15.60
C ASN A 427 -7.49 -11.85 -14.47
N THR A 428 -6.87 -10.67 -14.43
CA THR A 428 -5.73 -10.42 -13.53
C THR A 428 -5.79 -9.07 -12.82
N ASP A 429 -6.64 -8.14 -13.26
CA ASP A 429 -6.66 -6.75 -12.77
C ASP A 429 -8.06 -6.31 -12.30
N TRP A 430 -8.66 -7.05 -11.37
CA TRP A 430 -9.91 -6.66 -10.71
C TRP A 430 -9.94 -7.04 -9.23
N ALA A 431 -10.29 -6.06 -8.40
CA ALA A 431 -10.28 -6.08 -6.95
C ALA A 431 -11.62 -5.61 -6.38
N ASN A 432 -11.83 -5.82 -5.06
CA ASN A 432 -13.05 -5.42 -4.39
C ASN A 432 -12.91 -4.30 -3.35
N ALA A 433 -14.04 -3.75 -2.87
CA ALA A 433 -14.07 -2.67 -1.86
C ALA A 433 -13.42 -3.00 -0.52
N TYR A 434 -13.33 -4.27 -0.10
CA TYR A 434 -12.69 -4.60 1.19
C TYR A 434 -11.22 -4.14 1.23
N LEU A 435 -10.59 -3.99 0.05
CA LEU A 435 -9.24 -3.47 -0.13
C LEU A 435 -9.16 -1.94 -0.09
N ILE A 436 -10.27 -1.23 -0.33
CA ILE A 436 -10.33 0.24 -0.24
C ILE A 436 -10.31 0.64 1.23
N ARG A 437 -9.38 1.52 1.59
CA ARG A 437 -9.23 2.06 2.95
C ARG A 437 -8.91 3.56 2.91
N PRO A 438 -9.62 4.40 3.71
CA PRO A 438 -10.83 4.07 4.45
C PRO A 438 -12.02 3.79 3.50
N PHE A 439 -12.96 2.96 3.93
CA PHE A 439 -14.22 2.75 3.22
C PHE A 439 -15.37 3.40 4.02
N PRO A 440 -16.18 4.28 3.41
CA PRO A 440 -17.28 4.96 4.10
C PRO A 440 -18.23 3.98 4.79
N GLN A 441 -18.54 4.24 6.07
CA GLN A 441 -19.50 3.44 6.85
C GLN A 441 -20.78 4.21 7.17
N ASP A 442 -20.83 5.49 6.80
CA ASP A 442 -21.96 6.36 7.11
C ASP A 442 -23.22 5.95 6.35
N THR A 443 -24.37 6.36 6.88
CA THR A 443 -25.68 6.19 6.22
C THR A 443 -26.19 7.54 5.73
N VAL A 444 -26.77 7.54 4.54
CA VAL A 444 -27.52 8.66 3.96
C VAL A 444 -29.01 8.45 4.21
N THR A 445 -29.70 9.47 4.72
CA THR A 445 -31.16 9.43 4.94
C THR A 445 -31.87 10.49 4.10
N VAL A 446 -32.82 10.04 3.28
CA VAL A 446 -33.73 10.88 2.49
C VAL A 446 -35.15 10.68 3.04
N THR A 447 -35.90 11.77 3.20
CA THR A 447 -37.26 11.77 3.75
C THR A 447 -38.24 12.41 2.78
N ASN A 448 -39.54 12.13 2.90
CA ASN A 448 -40.58 12.88 2.19
C ASN A 448 -40.84 14.27 2.77
#